data_AF-A0A7S2UK98-F1
#
_entry.id   AF-A0A7S2UK98-F1
#
_cell.length_a   1.000
_cell.length_b   1.000
_cell.length_c   1.000
_cell.angle_alpha   90.00
_cell.angle_beta   90.00
_cell.angle_gamma   90.00
#
_symmetry.space_group_name_H-M   'P 1'
#
loop_
_entity.id
_entity.type
_entity.pdbx_description
1 polymer ?
#
loop_
_entity_poly.entity_id
_entity_poly.type
_entity_poly.pdbx_seq_one_letter_code
_entity_poly.pdbx_strand_id
1 'polypeptide(L)'
;RALSDLNKGSEDKTNEGAFGDALKELNKWIDIDSDNKYAILVMEREEMAGRYGTVMKLLNSMLAKDGETTKGGICPLSKSDLLEKRAAIFEKLGYTMLVENDKKWRLIAAPKSFMPF
;
A
#
# COMPACT_ATOMS: atom_id res chain seq x y z
N ARG A 1 -18.79 24.31 -14.41
CA ARG A 1 -18.21 22.94 -14.39
C ARG A 1 -16.75 22.88 -14.85
N ALA A 2 -16.22 23.81 -15.67
CA ALA A 2 -14.82 23.76 -16.12
C ALA A 2 -13.77 24.34 -15.14
N LEU A 3 -14.17 25.18 -14.17
CA LEU A 3 -13.23 25.80 -13.21
C LEU A 3 -12.78 24.87 -12.08
N SER A 4 -13.57 23.85 -11.74
CA SER A 4 -13.24 22.86 -10.71
C SER A 4 -12.13 21.90 -11.12
N ASP A 5 -11.99 21.63 -12.42
CA ASP A 5 -11.00 20.68 -12.94
C ASP A 5 -9.58 21.30 -13.02
N LEU A 6 -9.49 22.63 -13.12
CA LEU A 6 -8.21 23.36 -13.08
C LEU A 6 -7.64 23.48 -11.65
N ASN A 7 -8.50 23.65 -10.64
CA ASN A 7 -8.06 23.73 -9.24
C ASN A 7 -7.56 22.38 -8.68
N LYS A 8 -8.07 21.27 -9.24
CA LYS A 8 -7.69 19.92 -8.83
C LYS A 8 -6.22 19.61 -9.13
N GLY A 9 -5.69 20.13 -10.24
CA GLY A 9 -4.30 19.90 -10.65
C GLY A 9 -3.24 20.72 -9.88
N SER A 10 -3.64 21.82 -9.22
CA SER A 10 -2.73 22.62 -8.39
C SER A 10 -2.64 22.12 -6.95
N GLU A 11 -3.74 21.61 -6.39
CA GLU A 11 -3.79 21.05 -5.03
C GLU A 11 -3.02 19.72 -4.93
N ASP A 12 -3.10 18.85 -5.94
CA ASP A 12 -2.35 17.58 -5.95
C ASP A 12 -0.85 17.83 -5.87
N LYS A 13 -0.30 18.72 -6.72
CA LYS A 13 1.16 19.02 -6.71
C LYS A 13 1.66 19.64 -5.41
N THR A 14 0.83 20.42 -4.72
CA THR A 14 1.22 21.01 -3.42
C THR A 14 1.20 19.96 -2.32
N ASN A 15 0.24 19.05 -2.34
CA ASN A 15 0.16 17.93 -1.39
C ASN A 15 1.28 16.90 -1.59
N GLU A 16 1.65 16.61 -2.85
CA GLU A 16 2.77 15.71 -3.15
C GLU A 16 4.10 16.24 -2.57
N GLY A 17 4.32 17.55 -2.68
CA GLY A 17 5.48 18.22 -2.09
C GLY A 17 5.47 18.16 -0.56
N ALA A 18 4.31 18.44 0.06
CA ALA A 18 4.16 18.40 1.52
C ALA A 18 4.40 17.01 2.12
N PHE A 19 3.87 15.96 1.47
CA PHE A 19 4.12 14.57 1.91
C PHE A 19 5.60 14.20 1.81
N GLY A 20 6.24 14.53 0.69
CA GLY A 20 7.66 14.28 0.49
C GLY A 20 8.54 14.99 1.51
N ASP A 21 8.23 16.25 1.84
CA ASP A 21 8.98 17.03 2.82
C ASP A 21 8.78 16.53 4.25
N ALA A 22 7.55 16.18 4.64
CA ALA A 22 7.28 15.54 5.93
C ALA A 22 8.02 14.20 6.08
N LEU A 23 8.07 13.39 5.01
CA LEU A 23 8.77 12.11 5.01
C LEU A 23 10.29 12.29 5.10
N LYS A 24 10.86 13.30 4.42
CA LYS A 24 12.27 13.69 4.57
C LYS A 24 12.59 14.09 6.00
N GLU A 25 11.70 14.84 6.66
CA GLU A 25 11.90 15.21 8.06
C GLU A 25 11.85 14.00 8.97
N LEU A 26 10.86 13.11 8.81
CA LEU A 26 10.76 11.87 9.57
C LEU A 26 12.02 11.00 9.41
N ASN A 27 12.58 10.95 8.20
CA ASN A 27 13.76 10.15 7.89
C ASN A 27 15.04 10.66 8.59
N LYS A 28 15.05 11.88 9.11
CA LYS A 28 16.16 12.40 9.94
C LYS A 28 16.21 11.74 11.32
N TRP A 29 15.07 11.26 11.81
CA TRP A 29 14.92 10.72 13.17
C TRP A 29 14.93 9.21 13.21
N ILE A 30 14.41 8.57 12.16
CA ILE A 30 14.32 7.11 12.05
C ILE A 30 14.55 6.68 10.62
N ASP A 31 15.19 5.53 10.44
CA ASP A 31 15.30 4.89 9.13
C ASP A 31 13.96 4.25 8.76
N ILE A 32 13.22 4.94 7.90
CA ILE A 32 11.86 4.55 7.48
C ILE A 32 11.90 3.29 6.58
N ASP A 33 12.98 3.09 5.83
CA ASP A 33 13.06 2.03 4.82
C ASP A 33 13.45 0.66 5.42
N SER A 34 14.07 0.66 6.60
CA SER A 34 14.52 -0.57 7.29
C SER A 34 13.45 -1.26 8.13
N ASP A 35 12.44 -0.54 8.62
CA ASP A 35 11.39 -1.09 9.50
C ASP A 35 10.02 -1.13 8.82
N ASN A 36 9.43 -2.33 8.72
CA ASN A 36 8.10 -2.55 8.15
C ASN A 36 6.98 -1.82 8.91
N LYS A 37 7.24 -1.27 10.10
CA LYS A 37 6.31 -0.38 10.81
C LYS A 37 5.91 0.87 10.01
N TYR A 38 6.80 1.32 9.13
CA TYR A 38 6.58 2.49 8.26
C TYR A 38 6.29 2.09 6.81
N ALA A 39 6.08 0.80 6.53
CA ALA A 39 5.93 0.28 5.18
C ALA A 39 4.86 1.02 4.36
N ILE A 40 3.77 1.48 4.99
CA ILE A 40 2.72 2.24 4.30
C ILE A 40 3.23 3.57 3.74
N LEU A 41 4.03 4.31 4.51
CA LEU A 41 4.58 5.57 4.05
C LEU A 41 5.55 5.35 2.89
N VAL A 42 6.35 4.28 2.97
CA VAL A 42 7.24 3.86 1.89
C VAL A 42 6.44 3.46 0.66
N MET A 43 5.38 2.66 0.80
CA MET A 43 4.52 2.26 -0.31
C MET A 43 3.91 3.48 -1.00
N GLU A 44 3.36 4.43 -0.24
CA GLU A 44 2.75 5.65 -0.80
C GLU A 44 3.79 6.47 -1.58
N ARG A 45 4.97 6.70 -0.99
CA ARG A 45 6.10 7.39 -1.64
C ARG A 45 6.48 6.73 -2.96
N GLU A 46 6.58 5.41 -2.98
CA GLU A 46 6.98 4.65 -4.16
C GLU A 46 5.86 4.59 -5.21
N GLU A 47 4.59 4.54 -4.81
CA GLU A 47 3.44 4.63 -5.72
C GLU A 47 3.36 6.00 -6.41
N MET A 48 3.52 7.09 -5.67
CA MET A 48 3.58 8.45 -6.21
C MET A 48 4.73 8.61 -7.22
N ALA A 49 5.86 7.95 -6.97
CA ALA A 49 6.99 7.93 -7.87
C ALA A 49 6.86 6.93 -9.05
N GLY A 50 5.73 6.21 -9.15
CA GLY A 50 5.48 5.21 -10.19
C GLY A 50 6.33 3.94 -10.08
N ARG A 51 7.01 3.70 -8.95
CA ARG A 51 7.91 2.57 -8.71
C ARG A 51 7.16 1.36 -8.16
N TYR A 52 6.17 0.88 -8.91
CA TYR A 52 5.29 -0.23 -8.48
C TYR A 52 6.04 -1.54 -8.19
N GLY A 53 7.19 -1.78 -8.81
CA GLY A 53 8.03 -2.95 -8.52
C GLY A 53 8.56 -2.98 -7.08
N THR A 54 8.95 -1.83 -6.53
CA THR A 54 9.41 -1.71 -5.14
C THR A 54 8.25 -1.96 -4.18
N VAL A 55 7.08 -1.38 -4.47
CA VAL A 55 5.86 -1.56 -3.68
C VAL A 55 5.48 -3.04 -3.65
N MET A 56 5.50 -3.70 -4.81
CA MET A 56 5.19 -5.13 -4.92
C MET A 56 6.17 -6.01 -4.13
N LYS A 57 7.47 -5.69 -4.16
CA LYS A 57 8.49 -6.40 -3.37
C LYS A 57 8.20 -6.29 -1.88
N LEU A 58 7.84 -5.09 -1.41
CA LEU A 58 7.51 -4.84 -0.01
C LEU A 58 6.21 -5.54 0.40
N LEU A 59 5.16 -5.50 -0.42
CA LEU A 59 3.93 -6.25 -0.18
C LEU A 59 4.16 -7.76 -0.09
N ASN A 60 4.97 -8.32 -0.98
CA ASN A 60 5.29 -9.74 -0.95
C ASN A 60 6.10 -10.13 0.29
N SER A 61 7.03 -9.28 0.75
CA SER A 61 7.79 -9.55 1.99
C SER A 61 6.89 -9.53 3.23
N MET A 62 5.89 -8.64 3.25
CA MET A 62 4.89 -8.57 4.34
C MET A 62 3.90 -9.74 4.29
N LEU A 63 3.44 -10.13 3.10
CA LEU A 63 2.56 -11.28 2.89
C LEU A 63 3.24 -12.61 3.25
N ALA A 64 4.55 -12.75 3.02
CA ALA A 64 5.30 -13.94 3.42
C ALA A 64 5.28 -14.19 4.94
N LYS A 65 4.99 -13.16 5.73
CA LYS A 65 4.85 -13.24 7.19
C LYS A 65 3.42 -12.90 7.62
N ASP A 66 2.42 -13.15 6.78
CA ASP A 66 0.98 -12.95 7.07
C ASP A 66 0.62 -11.56 7.65
N GLY A 67 1.38 -10.51 7.30
CA GLY A 67 1.18 -9.17 7.83
C GLY A 67 1.66 -8.95 9.27
N GLU A 68 2.25 -9.96 9.92
CA GLU A 68 2.75 -9.84 11.30
C GLU A 68 3.81 -8.76 11.46
N THR A 69 4.58 -8.49 10.40
CA THR A 69 5.62 -7.45 10.42
C THR A 69 5.09 -6.03 10.52
N THR A 70 3.80 -5.80 10.28
CA THR A 70 3.17 -4.48 10.41
C THR A 70 2.49 -4.27 11.76
N LYS A 71 2.44 -5.31 12.61
CA LYS A 71 1.87 -5.24 13.97
C LYS A 71 2.68 -4.24 14.81
N GLY A 72 2.03 -3.21 15.32
CA GLY A 72 2.66 -2.13 16.10
C GLY A 72 3.26 -0.99 15.26
N GLY A 73 3.05 -0.99 13.94
CA GLY A 73 3.38 0.14 13.07
C GLY A 73 2.29 1.21 13.04
N ILE A 74 2.52 2.25 12.22
CA ILE A 74 1.59 3.39 12.09
C ILE A 74 0.21 2.93 11.61
N CYS A 75 0.16 1.95 10.71
CA CYS A 75 -1.07 1.28 10.35
C CYS A 75 -0.80 -0.23 10.18
N PRO A 76 -1.33 -1.06 11.08
CA PRO A 76 -1.19 -2.51 10.96
C PRO A 76 -2.06 -3.00 9.82
N LEU A 77 -1.48 -3.78 8.90
CA LEU A 77 -2.21 -4.42 7.82
C LEU A 77 -2.40 -5.89 8.13
N SER A 78 -3.65 -6.34 8.02
CA SER A 78 -3.95 -7.76 7.99
C SER A 78 -3.54 -8.36 6.64
N LYS A 79 -3.44 -9.69 6.60
CA LYS A 79 -3.23 -10.43 5.34
C LYS A 79 -4.26 -10.07 4.26
N SER A 80 -5.52 -9.86 4.64
CA SER A 80 -6.56 -9.44 3.70
C SER A 80 -6.31 -8.05 3.10
N ASP A 81 -5.84 -7.10 3.91
CA ASP A 81 -5.56 -5.73 3.44
C ASP A 81 -4.37 -5.71 2.49
N LEU A 82 -3.35 -6.52 2.78
CA LEU A 82 -2.18 -6.69 1.92
C LEU A 82 -2.56 -7.29 0.56
N LEU A 83 -3.45 -8.30 0.54
CA LEU A 83 -3.95 -8.89 -0.70
C LEU A 83 -4.77 -7.89 -1.53
N GLU A 84 -5.56 -7.05 -0.87
CA GLU A 84 -6.33 -6.00 -1.54
C GLU A 84 -5.42 -4.93 -2.16
N LYS A 85 -4.41 -4.45 -1.42
CA LYS A 85 -3.42 -3.51 -1.96
C LYS A 85 -2.64 -4.11 -3.11
N ARG A 86 -2.23 -5.38 -3.01
CA ARG A 86 -1.52 -6.08 -4.08
C ARG A 86 -2.39 -6.21 -5.34
N ALA A 87 -3.67 -6.53 -5.18
CA ALA A 87 -4.63 -6.55 -6.27
C ALA A 87 -4.78 -5.18 -6.95
N ALA A 88 -4.85 -4.09 -6.18
CA ALA A 88 -4.94 -2.73 -6.74
C ALA A 88 -3.70 -2.38 -7.60
N ILE A 89 -2.50 -2.80 -7.20
CA ILE A 89 -1.29 -2.59 -8.01
C ILE A 89 -1.31 -3.46 -9.26
N PHE A 90 -1.72 -4.73 -9.16
CA PHE A 90 -1.87 -5.58 -10.34
C PHE A 90 -2.88 -5.02 -11.33
N GLU A 91 -3.96 -4.40 -10.86
CA GLU A 91 -4.94 -3.71 -11.70
C GLU A 91 -4.33 -2.50 -12.41
N LYS A 92 -3.57 -1.65 -11.70
CA LYS A 92 -2.81 -0.54 -12.31
C LYS A 92 -1.82 -1.03 -13.38
N LEU A 93 -1.23 -2.20 -13.20
CA LEU A 93 -0.28 -2.81 -14.14
C LEU A 93 -0.94 -3.64 -15.25
N GLY A 94 -2.26 -3.87 -15.20
CA GLY A 94 -3.01 -4.64 -16.20
C GLY A 94 -2.97 -6.17 -16.05
N TYR A 95 -2.54 -6.70 -14.90
CA TYR A 95 -2.45 -8.15 -14.65
C TYR A 95 -3.77 -8.75 -14.13
N THR A 96 -4.78 -8.83 -15.00
CA THR A 96 -6.16 -9.23 -14.63
C THR A 96 -6.25 -10.59 -13.94
N MET A 97 -5.52 -11.60 -14.41
CA MET A 97 -5.51 -12.94 -13.81
C MET A 97 -4.98 -12.95 -12.37
N LEU A 98 -3.99 -12.10 -12.07
CA LEU A 98 -3.41 -12.01 -10.73
C LEU A 98 -4.35 -11.25 -9.79
N VAL A 99 -5.06 -10.23 -10.29
CA VAL A 99 -6.12 -9.53 -9.54
C VAL A 99 -7.21 -10.52 -9.09
N GLU A 100 -7.69 -11.36 -10.01
CA GLU A 100 -8.71 -12.36 -9.67
C GLU A 100 -8.21 -13.38 -8.64
N ASN A 101 -6.96 -13.82 -8.79
CA ASN A 101 -6.33 -14.72 -7.82
C ASN A 101 -6.28 -14.08 -6.43
N ASP A 102 -5.79 -12.84 -6.31
CA ASP A 102 -5.70 -12.14 -5.02
C ASP A 102 -7.07 -11.91 -4.38
N LYS A 103 -8.09 -11.59 -5.18
CA LYS A 103 -9.49 -11.49 -4.69
C LYS A 103 -10.00 -12.81 -4.12
N LYS A 104 -9.69 -13.95 -4.76
CA LYS A 104 -10.05 -15.29 -4.26
C LYS A 104 -9.30 -15.61 -2.96
N TRP A 105 -8.00 -15.35 -2.92
CA TRP A 105 -7.19 -15.56 -1.72
C TRP A 105 -7.63 -14.68 -0.54
N ARG A 106 -8.10 -13.45 -0.80
CA ARG A 106 -8.63 -12.56 0.25
C ARG A 106 -9.82 -13.18 0.98
N LEU A 107 -10.75 -13.78 0.23
CA LEU A 107 -11.93 -14.44 0.79
C LEU A 107 -11.55 -15.62 1.70
N ILE A 108 -10.52 -16.37 1.32
CA ILE A 108 -10.01 -17.51 2.09
C ILE A 108 -9.23 -17.03 3.32
N ALA A 109 -8.49 -15.92 3.22
CA ALA A 109 -7.65 -15.41 4.29
C ALA A 109 -8.44 -14.82 5.47
N ALA A 110 -9.66 -14.32 5.24
CA ALA A 110 -10.51 -13.71 6.26
C ALA A 110 -11.95 -14.25 6.20
N PRO A 111 -12.19 -15.52 6.58
CA PRO A 111 -13.52 -16.10 6.58
C PRO A 111 -14.40 -15.46 7.67
N LYS A 112 -15.66 -15.19 7.36
CA LYS A 112 -16.63 -14.59 8.32
C LYS A 112 -17.07 -15.56 9.41
N SER A 113 -17.02 -16.87 9.13
CA SER A 113 -17.34 -17.93 10.07
C SER A 113 -16.43 -19.12 9.81
N PHE A 114 -16.19 -19.90 10.85
CA PHE A 114 -15.53 -21.20 10.71
C PHE A 114 -16.42 -22.16 9.92
N MET A 115 -15.79 -23.09 9.20
CA MET A 115 -16.50 -24.15 8.50
C MET A 115 -17.26 -24.99 9.54
N PRO A 116 -18.55 -25.30 9.32
CA PRO A 116 -19.25 -26.26 10.17
C PRO A 116 -18.55 -27.63 10.01
N PHE A 117 -18.35 -28.30 11.14
CA PHE A 117 -17.59 -29.54 11.28
C PHE A 117 -18.07 -30.66 10.34
#